data_AF-A0A9P7KHI3-F1
#
_entry.id   AF-A0A9P7KHI3-F1
#
_cell.length_a   1.000
_cell.length_b   1.000
_cell.length_c   1.000
_cell.angle_alpha   90.00
_cell.angle_beta   90.00
_cell.angle_gamma   90.00
#
_symmetry.space_group_name_H-M   'P 1'
#
loop_
_entity.id
_entity.type
_entity.pdbx_description
1 polymer ?
#
loop_
_entity_poly.entity_id
_entity_poly.type
_entity_poly.pdbx_seq_one_letter_code
_entity_poly.pdbx_strand_id
1 'polypeptide(L)'
;MSPSPSPSPPPQELTEEELELLEMAERMRTPEPEEELPLPQNILPGLDNGVMNGNSTSPESAPCPRSNELVSARRFAARHKLHPYQREAVEEFVKDTIVGQQIKLFIKQCELGNKLDGLLMVAPPFSVSKPLMDNIKSYGLAVLLSPKLSAYKHAGVPVSHVIVRSTE
;
A
#
# COMPACT_ATOMS: atom_id res chain seq x y z
N MET A 1 -46.40 -5.17 -60.91
CA MET A 1 -45.88 -4.79 -59.58
C MET A 1 -44.37 -4.70 -59.68
N SER A 2 -43.82 -3.48 -59.71
CA SER A 2 -42.38 -3.21 -59.55
C SER A 2 -42.23 -1.77 -59.05
N PRO A 3 -41.78 -1.52 -57.81
CA PRO A 3 -41.47 -0.18 -57.35
C PRO A 3 -40.01 0.22 -57.66
N SER A 4 -39.85 1.51 -57.93
CA SER A 4 -38.61 2.26 -58.23
C SER A 4 -37.61 2.30 -57.06
N PRO A 5 -36.31 2.59 -57.32
CA PRO A 5 -35.26 2.59 -56.30
C PRO A 5 -35.26 3.86 -55.43
N SER A 6 -35.02 3.67 -54.12
CA SER A 6 -34.74 4.74 -53.15
C SER A 6 -33.33 5.34 -53.33
N PRO A 7 -33.12 6.63 -53.03
CA PRO A 7 -31.82 7.29 -53.15
C PRO A 7 -30.87 6.90 -52.00
N SER A 8 -29.59 6.68 -52.35
CA SER A 8 -28.48 6.47 -51.41
C SER A 8 -28.21 7.72 -50.56
N PRO A 9 -27.90 7.60 -49.26
CA PRO A 9 -27.41 8.71 -48.45
C PRO A 9 -25.94 9.03 -48.80
N PRO A 10 -25.51 10.30 -48.67
CA PRO A 10 -24.13 10.72 -48.93
C PRO A 10 -23.14 10.13 -47.91
N PRO A 11 -21.83 10.05 -48.24
CA PRO A 11 -20.81 9.56 -47.32
C PRO A 11 -20.77 10.46 -46.08
N GLN A 12 -20.92 9.85 -44.91
CA GLN A 12 -20.78 10.53 -43.62
C GLN A 12 -19.31 10.87 -43.43
N GLU A 13 -18.97 12.15 -43.62
CA GLU A 13 -17.69 12.70 -43.19
C GLU A 13 -17.65 12.63 -41.65
N LEU A 14 -16.72 11.82 -41.12
CA LEU A 14 -16.44 11.79 -39.68
C LEU A 14 -16.05 13.20 -39.24
N THR A 15 -16.72 13.71 -38.21
CA THR A 15 -16.37 15.00 -37.60
C THR A 15 -15.00 14.90 -36.93
N GLU A 16 -14.23 16.00 -36.93
CA GLU A 16 -12.86 16.06 -36.37
C GLU A 16 -12.77 15.50 -34.95
N GLU A 17 -13.84 15.63 -34.16
CA GLU A 17 -13.93 15.10 -32.79
C GLU A 17 -13.94 13.57 -32.74
N GLU A 18 -14.53 12.86 -33.71
CA GLU A 18 -14.48 11.39 -33.77
C GLU A 18 -13.10 10.90 -34.19
N LEU A 19 -12.39 11.69 -35.00
CA LEU A 19 -11.03 11.40 -35.45
C LEU A 19 -10.02 11.58 -34.31
N GLU A 20 -10.18 12.61 -33.47
CA GLU A 20 -9.42 12.78 -32.22
C GLU A 20 -9.73 11.67 -31.21
N LEU A 21 -10.99 11.24 -31.08
CA LEU A 21 -11.37 10.14 -30.19
C LEU A 21 -10.77 8.81 -30.64
N LEU A 22 -10.67 8.59 -31.95
CA LEU A 22 -10.03 7.42 -32.53
C LEU A 22 -8.50 7.47 -32.34
N GLU A 23 -7.86 8.61 -32.56
CA GLU A 23 -6.42 8.80 -32.33
C GLU A 23 -6.05 8.67 -30.83
N MET A 24 -6.91 9.16 -29.93
CA MET A 24 -6.74 9.02 -28.49
C MET A 24 -6.94 7.57 -28.03
N ALA A 25 -7.88 6.83 -28.65
CA ALA A 25 -8.05 5.40 -28.42
C ALA A 25 -6.86 4.58 -28.94
N GLU A 26 -6.26 4.99 -30.06
CA GLU A 26 -5.10 4.34 -30.65
C GLU A 26 -3.81 4.59 -29.84
N ARG A 27 -3.64 5.79 -29.26
CA ARG A 27 -2.55 6.08 -28.30
C ARG A 27 -2.70 5.39 -26.94
N MET A 28 -3.91 4.98 -26.57
CA MET A 28 -4.20 4.22 -25.33
C MET A 28 -4.18 2.70 -25.55
N ARG A 29 -3.92 2.24 -26.79
CA ARG A 29 -3.75 0.83 -27.11
C ARG A 29 -2.33 0.38 -26.75
N THR A 30 -2.18 -0.26 -25.60
CA THR A 30 -0.96 -0.96 -25.20
C THR A 30 -0.59 -2.01 -26.25
N PRO A 31 0.69 -2.15 -26.66
CA PRO A 31 1.09 -3.15 -27.63
C PRO A 31 0.75 -4.55 -27.12
N GLU A 32 0.05 -5.33 -27.93
CA GLU A 32 -0.22 -6.74 -27.66
C GLU A 32 1.11 -7.51 -27.52
N PRO A 33 1.18 -8.53 -26.65
CA PRO A 33 2.33 -9.42 -26.62
C PRO A 33 2.33 -10.26 -27.91
N GLU A 34 3.28 -9.98 -28.79
CA GLU A 34 3.51 -10.78 -30.00
C GLU A 34 3.77 -12.25 -29.62
N GLU A 35 3.01 -13.14 -30.26
CA GLU A 35 3.14 -14.59 -30.17
C GLU A 35 4.56 -15.03 -30.62
N GLU A 36 5.30 -15.71 -29.74
CA GLU A 36 6.56 -16.36 -30.08
C GLU A 36 6.34 -17.50 -31.10
N LEU A 37 6.95 -17.40 -32.27
CA LEU A 37 7.19 -18.52 -33.19
C LEU A 37 8.64 -19.03 -33.07
N PRO A 38 8.89 -20.36 -33.10
CA PRO A 38 10.20 -20.93 -32.82
C PRO A 38 11.10 -21.07 -34.08
N LEU A 39 12.37 -20.68 -33.90
CA LEU A 39 13.64 -21.20 -34.47
C LEU A 39 13.84 -21.23 -36.01
N PRO A 40 15.09 -21.00 -36.49
CA PRO A 40 16.01 -22.13 -36.62
C PRO A 40 17.46 -21.87 -36.19
N GLN A 41 18.06 -22.93 -35.67
CA GLN A 41 19.47 -23.18 -35.42
C GLN A 41 20.34 -22.88 -36.65
N ASN A 42 21.55 -22.31 -36.46
CA ASN A 42 22.79 -22.97 -36.92
C ASN A 42 24.11 -22.24 -36.60
N ILE A 43 25.07 -23.05 -36.12
CA ILE A 43 26.53 -23.02 -36.32
C ILE A 43 27.42 -22.21 -35.34
N LEU A 44 28.02 -22.97 -34.42
CA LEU A 44 29.29 -22.77 -33.67
C LEU A 44 30.52 -22.71 -34.61
N PRO A 45 31.68 -22.10 -34.25
CA PRO A 45 32.58 -22.76 -33.27
C PRO A 45 33.53 -21.87 -32.45
N GLY A 46 33.96 -22.38 -31.28
CA GLY A 46 35.30 -22.08 -30.77
C GLY A 46 35.47 -22.02 -29.25
N LEU A 47 36.26 -22.97 -28.73
CA LEU A 47 37.06 -22.95 -27.48
C LEU A 47 36.42 -23.54 -26.19
N ASP A 48 36.67 -24.85 -26.04
CA ASP A 48 37.49 -25.42 -24.96
C ASP A 48 37.15 -25.11 -23.49
N ASN A 49 36.46 -26.02 -22.82
CA ASN A 49 37.03 -26.88 -21.77
C ASN A 49 35.96 -27.79 -21.16
N GLY A 50 36.19 -29.10 -21.23
CA GLY A 50 35.30 -30.10 -20.64
C GLY A 50 35.61 -30.34 -19.17
N VAL A 51 34.61 -30.19 -18.29
CA VAL A 51 34.44 -31.01 -17.09
C VAL A 51 32.94 -31.20 -16.83
N MET A 52 32.54 -32.46 -16.72
CA MET A 52 31.19 -32.91 -16.37
C MET A 52 30.75 -32.39 -15.00
N ASN A 53 29.59 -31.73 -14.91
CA ASN A 53 28.55 -32.17 -13.98
C ASN A 53 27.21 -31.53 -14.31
N GLY A 54 26.23 -32.37 -14.63
CA GLY A 54 24.86 -31.96 -14.83
C GLY A 54 24.26 -31.43 -13.53
N ASN A 55 23.67 -30.25 -13.60
CA ASN A 55 22.54 -29.89 -12.78
C ASN A 55 21.62 -29.01 -13.64
N SER A 56 20.63 -29.67 -14.20
CA SER A 56 19.45 -29.05 -14.78
C SER A 56 18.78 -28.23 -13.67
N THR A 57 18.90 -26.90 -13.73
CA THR A 57 18.14 -26.01 -12.85
C THR A 57 16.68 -26.08 -13.28
N SER A 58 15.93 -27.00 -12.69
CA SER A 58 14.48 -27.08 -12.79
C SER A 58 13.87 -25.84 -12.12
N PRO A 59 12.93 -25.11 -12.76
CA PRO A 59 12.09 -24.14 -12.06
C PRO A 59 10.95 -24.92 -11.40
N GLU A 60 11.23 -25.59 -10.28
CA GLU A 60 10.21 -26.35 -9.56
C GLU A 60 9.68 -25.59 -8.34
N SER A 61 8.37 -25.42 -8.38
CA SER A 61 7.51 -24.68 -7.50
C SER A 61 7.53 -25.12 -6.03
N ALA A 62 7.41 -24.11 -5.16
CA ALA A 62 6.82 -24.11 -3.82
C ALA A 62 7.57 -24.80 -2.65
N PRO A 63 8.05 -24.02 -1.67
CA PRO A 63 8.19 -24.49 -0.31
C PRO A 63 6.84 -24.42 0.41
N CYS A 64 6.23 -25.56 0.73
CA CYS A 64 5.39 -25.70 1.92
C CYS A 64 5.98 -26.82 2.76
N PRO A 65 6.45 -26.50 3.98
CA PRO A 65 5.50 -26.36 5.08
C PRO A 65 5.85 -25.20 6.03
N ARG A 66 5.20 -24.04 5.84
CA ARG A 66 5.17 -22.93 6.82
C ARG A 66 4.26 -23.24 8.03
N SER A 67 4.26 -24.48 8.50
CA SER A 67 3.40 -24.92 9.62
C SER A 67 3.73 -24.13 10.90
N ASN A 68 5.02 -23.95 11.17
CA ASN A 68 5.49 -23.22 12.35
C ASN A 68 5.11 -21.72 12.30
N GLU A 69 5.20 -21.11 11.11
CA GLU A 69 4.82 -19.72 10.91
C GLU A 69 3.32 -19.51 11.07
N LEU A 70 2.49 -20.42 10.54
CA LEU A 70 1.03 -20.39 10.74
C LEU A 70 0.65 -20.58 12.20
N VAL A 71 1.30 -21.51 12.92
CA VAL A 71 1.07 -21.70 14.37
C VAL A 71 1.48 -20.45 15.15
N SER A 72 2.61 -19.84 14.81
CA SER A 72 3.07 -18.58 15.41
C SER A 72 2.07 -17.45 15.15
N ALA A 73 1.66 -17.26 13.89
CA ALA A 73 0.69 -16.25 13.49
C ALA A 73 -0.67 -16.44 14.20
N ARG A 74 -1.16 -17.67 14.32
CA ARG A 74 -2.39 -18.00 15.08
C ARG A 74 -2.26 -17.64 16.55
N ARG A 75 -1.16 -18.02 17.20
CA ARG A 75 -0.89 -17.68 18.61
C ARG A 75 -0.81 -16.16 18.80
N PHE A 76 -0.16 -15.46 17.88
CA PHE A 76 -0.04 -14.01 17.90
C PHE A 76 -1.40 -13.33 17.72
N ALA A 77 -2.19 -13.77 16.74
CA ALA A 77 -3.54 -13.28 16.50
C ALA A 77 -4.48 -13.50 17.71
N ALA A 78 -4.36 -14.64 18.39
CA ALA A 78 -5.12 -14.94 19.60
C ALA A 78 -4.73 -14.01 20.77
N ARG A 79 -3.43 -13.75 20.96
CA ARG A 79 -2.93 -12.82 21.98
C ARG A 79 -3.44 -11.39 21.76
N HIS A 80 -3.48 -10.95 20.51
CA HIS A 80 -3.98 -9.62 20.13
C HIS A 80 -5.50 -9.55 19.98
N LYS A 81 -6.23 -10.62 20.34
CA LYS A 81 -7.70 -10.68 20.30
C LYS A 81 -8.29 -10.27 18.94
N LEU A 82 -7.60 -10.60 17.84
CA LEU A 82 -8.12 -10.35 16.50
C LEU A 82 -9.46 -11.07 16.32
N HIS A 83 -10.39 -10.44 15.59
CA HIS A 83 -11.68 -11.03 15.27
C HIS A 83 -11.53 -12.27 14.37
N PRO A 84 -12.49 -13.21 14.37
CA PRO A 84 -12.39 -14.45 13.59
C PRO A 84 -12.08 -14.22 12.10
N TYR A 85 -12.74 -13.25 11.46
CA TYR A 85 -12.49 -12.90 10.05
C TYR A 85 -11.07 -12.36 9.79
N GLN A 86 -10.48 -11.67 10.77
CA GLN A 86 -9.11 -11.14 10.67
C GLN A 86 -8.08 -12.26 10.82
N ARG A 87 -8.39 -13.28 11.63
CA ARG A 87 -7.51 -14.44 11.80
C ARG A 87 -7.40 -15.23 10.51
N GLU A 88 -8.52 -15.44 9.82
CA GLU A 88 -8.54 -16.11 8.52
C GLU A 88 -7.71 -15.35 7.49
N ALA A 89 -7.86 -14.02 7.41
CA ALA A 89 -7.03 -13.18 6.54
C ALA A 89 -5.52 -13.26 6.86
N VAL A 90 -5.15 -13.36 8.14
CA VAL A 90 -3.75 -13.54 8.55
C VAL A 90 -3.22 -14.92 8.11
N GLU A 91 -4.03 -15.96 8.21
CA GLU A 91 -3.65 -17.30 7.76
C GLU A 91 -3.48 -17.37 6.24
N GLU A 92 -4.36 -16.70 5.49
CA GLU A 92 -4.24 -16.56 4.04
C GLU A 92 -2.99 -15.76 3.66
N PHE A 93 -2.70 -14.68 4.39
CA PHE A 93 -1.51 -13.86 4.17
C PHE A 93 -0.21 -14.65 4.36
N VAL A 94 -0.10 -15.47 5.41
CA VAL A 94 1.09 -16.30 5.66
C VAL A 94 1.31 -17.38 4.59
N LYS A 95 0.22 -17.87 3.97
CA LYS A 95 0.28 -18.84 2.86
C LYS A 95 0.72 -18.22 1.54
N ASP A 96 0.62 -16.90 1.40
CA ASP A 96 0.99 -16.21 0.16
C ASP A 96 2.50 -16.20 -0.08
N THR A 97 2.88 -15.97 -1.33
CA THR A 97 4.27 -15.72 -1.74
C THR A 97 4.81 -14.48 -1.06
N ILE A 98 6.14 -14.40 -0.89
CA ILE A 98 6.78 -13.24 -0.24
C ILE A 98 6.47 -11.95 -1.01
N VAL A 99 6.48 -12.01 -2.35
CA VAL A 99 6.14 -10.88 -3.21
C VAL A 99 4.67 -10.49 -3.05
N GLY A 100 3.75 -11.47 -3.04
CA GLY A 100 2.32 -11.22 -2.78
C GLY A 100 2.06 -10.58 -1.42
N GLN A 101 2.77 -11.01 -0.37
CA GLN A 101 2.73 -10.40 0.95
C GLN A 101 3.17 -8.93 0.93
N GLN A 102 4.30 -8.62 0.27
CA GLN A 102 4.81 -7.26 0.15
C GLN A 102 3.85 -6.33 -0.60
N ILE A 103 3.28 -6.81 -1.71
CA ILE A 103 2.28 -6.07 -2.48
C ILE A 103 1.03 -5.80 -1.62
N LYS A 104 0.52 -6.82 -0.93
CA LYS A 104 -0.64 -6.67 -0.03
C LYS A 104 -0.37 -5.67 1.10
N LEU A 105 0.83 -5.71 1.69
CA LEU A 105 1.23 -4.74 2.72
C LEU A 105 1.28 -3.31 2.17
N PHE A 106 1.88 -3.11 1.00
CA PHE A 106 1.96 -1.80 0.36
C PHE A 106 0.57 -1.23 0.06
N ILE A 107 -0.32 -2.04 -0.52
CA ILE A 107 -1.70 -1.64 -0.80
C ILE A 107 -2.42 -1.25 0.49
N LYS A 108 -2.28 -2.04 1.56
CA LYS A 108 -2.91 -1.73 2.86
C LYS A 108 -2.34 -0.47 3.50
N GLN A 109 -1.06 -0.19 3.31
CA GLN A 109 -0.45 1.05 3.76
C GLN A 109 -1.04 2.27 3.04
N CYS A 110 -1.21 2.20 1.72
CA CYS A 110 -1.88 3.25 0.95
C CYS A 110 -3.34 3.43 1.38
N GLU A 111 -4.08 2.33 1.58
CA GLU A 111 -5.47 2.37 2.05
C GLU A 111 -5.59 3.03 3.44
N LEU A 112 -4.66 2.75 4.35
CA LEU A 112 -4.59 3.40 5.66
C LEU A 112 -4.27 4.90 5.53
N GLY A 113 -3.36 5.27 4.64
CA GLY A 113 -3.08 6.67 4.31
C GLY A 113 -4.34 7.41 3.88
N ASN A 114 -5.07 6.87 2.90
CA ASN A 114 -6.32 7.46 2.41
C ASN A 114 -7.38 7.62 3.52
N LYS A 115 -7.52 6.62 4.40
CA LYS A 115 -8.45 6.69 5.54
C LYS A 115 -8.02 7.73 6.57
N LEU A 116 -6.71 7.86 6.83
CA LEU A 116 -6.16 8.84 7.75
C LEU A 116 -6.35 10.25 7.21
N ASP A 117 -6.09 10.47 5.92
CA ASP A 117 -6.33 11.77 5.27
C ASP A 117 -7.81 12.14 5.36
N GLY A 118 -8.71 11.19 5.12
CA GLY A 118 -10.15 11.38 5.34
C GLY A 118 -10.49 11.76 6.78
N LEU A 119 -9.87 11.10 7.77
CA LEU A 119 -10.06 11.45 9.19
C LEU A 119 -9.49 12.83 9.51
N LEU A 120 -8.34 13.20 8.96
CA LEU A 120 -7.71 14.51 9.20
C LEU A 120 -8.54 15.65 8.59
N MET A 121 -9.17 15.42 7.43
CA MET A 121 -10.09 16.38 6.82
C MET A 121 -11.37 16.58 7.65
N VAL A 122 -11.83 15.55 8.36
CA VAL A 122 -13.10 15.57 9.12
C VAL A 122 -12.88 15.90 10.60
N ALA A 123 -11.70 15.60 11.15
CA ALA A 123 -11.39 15.82 12.56
C ALA A 123 -11.22 17.32 12.85
N PRO A 124 -11.95 17.89 13.81
CA PRO A 124 -11.70 19.25 14.24
C PRO A 124 -10.29 19.34 14.85
N PRO A 125 -9.58 20.46 14.67
CA PRO A 125 -8.30 20.67 15.33
C PRO A 125 -8.48 20.51 16.84
N PHE A 126 -7.52 19.85 17.48
CA PHE A 126 -7.55 19.66 18.94
C PHE A 126 -7.74 21.01 19.62
N SER A 127 -8.85 21.14 20.34
CA SER A 127 -9.18 22.32 21.12
C SER A 127 -9.37 21.91 22.57
N VAL A 128 -8.62 22.54 23.47
CA VAL A 128 -8.78 22.31 24.91
C VAL A 128 -10.14 22.88 25.32
N SER A 129 -10.96 22.06 25.96
CA SER A 129 -12.26 22.52 26.42
C SER A 129 -12.10 23.74 27.34
N LYS A 130 -12.98 24.74 27.18
CA LYS A 130 -13.00 25.94 28.03
C LYS A 130 -12.87 25.63 29.54
N PRO A 131 -13.64 24.69 30.12
CA PRO A 131 -13.49 24.37 31.55
C PRO A 131 -12.12 23.80 31.91
N LEU A 132 -11.49 23.00 31.02
CA LEU A 132 -10.15 22.49 31.26
C LEU A 132 -9.11 23.61 31.20
N MET A 133 -9.23 24.53 30.24
CA MET A 133 -8.37 25.73 30.19
C MET A 133 -8.50 26.60 31.44
N ASP A 134 -9.73 26.79 31.93
CA ASP A 134 -9.99 27.59 33.12
C ASP A 134 -9.41 26.91 34.38
N ASN A 135 -9.51 25.59 34.48
CA ASN A 135 -8.85 24.82 35.54
C ASN A 135 -7.33 24.95 35.47
N ILE A 136 -6.72 24.80 34.29
CA ILE A 136 -5.28 24.95 34.10
C ILE A 136 -4.83 26.35 34.55
N LYS A 137 -5.54 27.40 34.14
CA LYS A 137 -5.25 28.78 34.57
C LYS A 137 -5.42 28.96 36.07
N SER A 138 -6.48 28.41 36.65
CA SER A 138 -6.74 28.48 38.09
C SER A 138 -5.64 27.80 38.90
N TYR A 139 -5.20 26.60 38.51
CA TYR A 139 -4.09 25.92 39.17
C TYR A 139 -2.76 26.66 38.97
N GLY A 140 -2.49 27.18 37.77
CA GLY A 140 -1.32 28.01 37.51
C GLY A 140 -1.27 29.24 38.42
N LEU A 141 -2.40 29.94 38.57
CA LEU A 141 -2.52 31.08 39.49
C LEU A 141 -2.38 30.67 40.96
N ALA A 142 -2.99 29.56 41.38
CA ALA A 142 -2.88 29.07 42.74
C ALA A 142 -1.44 28.70 43.11
N VAL A 143 -0.67 28.14 42.17
CA VAL A 143 0.76 27.86 42.36
C VAL A 143 1.56 29.16 42.41
N LEU A 144 1.30 30.11 41.49
CA LEU A 144 1.98 31.41 41.43
C LEU A 144 1.76 32.27 42.69
N LEU A 145 0.57 32.18 43.28
CA LEU A 145 0.19 32.90 44.49
C LEU A 145 0.47 32.10 45.78
N SER A 146 1.05 30.91 45.66
CA SER A 146 1.33 30.07 46.81
C SER A 146 2.45 30.69 47.66
N PRO A 147 2.27 30.84 48.98
CA PRO A 147 3.32 31.30 49.88
C PRO A 147 4.50 30.30 49.99
N LYS A 148 4.36 29.10 49.40
CA LYS A 148 5.39 28.05 49.31
C LYS A 148 5.90 27.84 47.88
N LEU A 149 5.88 28.88 47.05
CA LEU A 149 6.34 28.81 45.66
C LEU A 149 7.80 28.29 45.52
N SER A 150 8.66 28.62 46.48
CA SER A 150 10.03 28.11 46.58
C SER A 150 10.11 26.58 46.72
N ALA A 151 9.10 25.94 47.29
CA ALA A 151 9.03 24.48 47.41
C ALA A 151 8.84 23.81 46.03
N TYR A 152 8.11 24.43 45.11
CA TYR A 152 7.90 23.90 43.75
C TYR A 152 9.13 24.02 42.85
N LYS A 153 10.04 24.95 43.14
CA LYS A 153 11.27 25.17 42.35
C LYS A 153 12.39 24.16 42.69
N HIS A 154 12.39 23.62 43.91
CA HIS A 154 13.51 22.81 44.43
C HIS A 154 13.12 21.44 45.02
N ALA A 155 11.84 21.07 45.03
CA ALA A 155 11.40 19.74 45.44
C ALA A 155 11.51 18.72 44.29
N GLY A 156 12.74 18.33 43.93
CA GLY A 156 13.03 17.03 43.29
C GLY A 156 12.28 16.66 42.00
N VAL A 157 11.82 17.63 41.20
CA VAL A 157 11.18 17.35 39.91
C VAL A 157 12.26 17.15 38.84
N PRO A 158 12.38 15.97 38.21
CA PRO A 158 13.28 15.78 37.08
C PRO A 158 12.80 16.62 35.89
N VAL A 159 13.63 17.59 35.50
CA VAL A 159 13.42 18.47 34.33
C VAL A 159 13.83 17.71 33.07
N SER A 160 13.08 16.69 32.65
CA SER A 160 13.21 16.13 31.29
C SER A 160 12.08 15.17 30.94
N HIS A 161 10.96 15.70 30.45
CA HIS A 161 9.99 14.92 29.67
C HIS A 161 9.50 15.73 28.48
N VAL A 162 10.43 16.30 27.70
CA VAL A 162 10.16 16.63 26.30
C VAL A 162 11.12 15.78 25.49
N ILE A 163 10.60 14.70 24.91
CA ILE A 163 11.32 13.97 23.86
C ILE A 163 11.32 14.90 22.65
N VAL A 164 12.31 15.79 22.58
CA VAL A 164 12.67 16.45 21.34
C VAL A 164 13.30 15.36 20.48
N ARG A 165 12.57 14.83 19.51
CA ARG A 165 13.18 14.05 18.44
C ARG A 165 13.98 15.04 17.61
N SER A 166 15.30 15.04 17.79
CA SER A 166 16.22 15.69 16.85
C SER A 166 16.00 15.04 15.48
N THR A 167 15.51 15.84 14.54
CA THR A 167 15.59 15.55 13.11
C THR A 167 17.03 15.81 12.69
N GLU A 168 17.79 14.75 12.44
CA GLU A 168 18.96 14.80 11.56
C GLU A 168 18.52 14.79 10.09
#